data_AF-A0A8J4YFC0-F1
#
_entry.id   AF-A0A8J4YFC0-F1
#
_cell.length_a   1.000
_cell.length_b   1.000
_cell.length_c   1.000
_cell.angle_alpha   90.00
_cell.angle_beta   90.00
_cell.angle_gamma   90.00
#
_symmetry.space_group_name_H-M   'P 1'
#
loop_
_entity.id
_entity.type
_entity.pdbx_description
1 polymer ?
#
loop_
_entity_poly.entity_id
_entity_poly.type
_entity_poly.pdbx_seq_one_letter_code
_entity_poly.pdbx_strand_id
1 'polypeptide(L)'
;MKENSSTFGIIVNVGNLSSTRTRLNVLGRDPEPIHLSALHEDRGDLKCCGICSAKAVKDYSKGTVCLFSNCEFCPKNDSEPLHRVLTDSMGKTLLQIKQKTPDDHVRVSVADLEEPGDASALEKHYHRTCLRFAQRISTRTDHSNVPLIRSVCDAQLVLAIQNTLSDEDVTLSMAEVNDAYLSILKRYRVDVNESENYRKYLKRLISERLPEVKFVTSLRRNEPDRLVLSTAVTMAMDYRSSMMNDDEIVGHLKNVANLLREEMLQQRSWSFTGSFSNFENPSLLQFFMSHLFGSHVVKVSGIRDQEVDKTVDVSCQFLVQNTRTDRQVKHQTKKDSAFRQTVQTPLSIGLPLAVHSRVRDKNLVENLSAMYIGSDYLHIIDELSRVFSNG
;
A
#
# COMPACT_ATOMS: atom_id res chain seq x y z
N MET A 1 34.33 35.31 -26.31
CA MET A 1 35.24 34.29 -25.73
C MET A 1 34.39 33.05 -25.53
N LYS A 2 34.39 32.06 -26.44
CA LYS A 2 35.21 30.80 -26.40
C LYS A 2 35.14 30.14 -25.01
N GLU A 3 34.82 28.86 -24.81
CA GLU A 3 34.67 27.68 -25.69
C GLU A 3 34.07 26.51 -24.84
N ASN A 4 33.38 25.59 -25.52
CA ASN A 4 33.35 24.12 -25.35
C ASN A 4 32.87 23.44 -24.03
N SER A 5 31.89 22.54 -24.14
CA SER A 5 32.16 21.09 -24.29
C SER A 5 30.87 20.26 -24.36
N SER A 6 30.87 19.33 -25.32
CA SER A 6 29.91 18.25 -25.59
C SER A 6 29.78 17.23 -24.46
N THR A 7 28.63 16.55 -24.33
CA THR A 7 28.63 15.08 -24.11
C THR A 7 27.33 14.41 -24.58
N PHE A 8 27.52 13.20 -25.08
CA PHE A 8 26.62 12.28 -25.75
C PHE A 8 25.41 11.84 -24.89
N GLY A 9 24.23 11.79 -25.52
CA GLY A 9 23.06 11.07 -25.01
C GLY A 9 23.05 9.63 -25.54
N ILE A 10 23.10 8.66 -24.64
CA ILE A 10 22.81 7.25 -24.94
C ILE A 10 21.34 7.00 -24.61
N ILE A 11 20.62 6.53 -25.62
CA ILE A 11 19.24 6.04 -25.58
C ILE A 11 19.22 4.67 -24.89
N VAL A 12 18.35 4.47 -23.90
CA VAL A 12 17.86 3.13 -23.55
C VAL A 12 16.34 3.14 -23.47
N ASN A 13 15.77 2.36 -24.38
CA ASN A 13 14.38 1.93 -24.49
C ASN A 13 13.81 1.44 -23.16
N VAL A 14 12.58 1.84 -22.83
CA VAL A 14 11.66 0.99 -22.07
C VAL A 14 10.45 0.74 -22.95
N GLY A 15 10.47 -0.44 -23.59
CA GLY A 15 9.39 -0.92 -24.42
C GLY A 15 8.16 -1.31 -23.59
N ASN A 16 7.00 -1.04 -24.18
CA ASN A 16 5.73 -1.66 -23.84
C ASN A 16 5.82 -3.19 -23.97
N LEU A 17 5.28 -3.91 -22.98
CA LEU A 17 4.62 -5.22 -23.05
C LEU A 17 3.73 -5.26 -21.79
N SER A 18 2.40 -5.12 -21.90
CA SER A 18 1.43 -6.24 -21.98
C SER A 18 1.72 -7.32 -20.91
N SER A 19 0.84 -7.80 -20.04
CA SER A 19 -0.55 -8.20 -20.24
C SER A 19 -0.97 -9.01 -19.00
N THR A 20 -2.28 -9.14 -18.79
CA THR A 20 -2.98 -10.30 -18.20
C THR A 20 -2.86 -10.61 -16.70
N ARG A 21 -3.96 -10.24 -16.01
CA ARG A 21 -4.67 -11.10 -15.06
C ARG A 21 -4.56 -12.59 -15.43
N THR A 22 -4.09 -13.41 -14.50
CA THR A 22 -4.47 -14.83 -14.44
C THR A 22 -4.71 -15.21 -12.98
N ARG A 23 -5.97 -15.54 -12.67
CA ARG A 23 -6.37 -16.23 -11.45
C ARG A 23 -5.86 -17.68 -11.51
N LEU A 24 -5.18 -18.15 -10.48
CA LEU A 24 -4.89 -19.57 -10.30
C LEU A 24 -5.70 -20.09 -9.10
N ASN A 25 -6.71 -20.90 -9.43
CA ASN A 25 -7.32 -21.87 -8.53
C ASN A 25 -6.31 -23.02 -8.33
N VAL A 26 -6.10 -23.46 -7.09
CA VAL A 26 -5.46 -24.75 -6.81
C VAL A 26 -6.41 -25.57 -5.95
N LEU A 27 -7.08 -26.52 -6.63
CA LEU A 27 -7.71 -27.68 -6.02
C LEU A 27 -6.61 -28.72 -5.76
N GLY A 28 -6.68 -29.35 -4.59
CA GLY A 28 -5.61 -30.17 -4.04
C GLY A 28 -5.47 -31.57 -4.62
N ARG A 29 -4.55 -32.31 -3.98
CA ARG A 29 -4.59 -33.75 -3.71
C ARG A 29 -3.39 -34.11 -2.83
N ASP A 30 -3.67 -34.66 -1.66
CA ASP A 30 -2.75 -35.55 -0.93
C ASP A 30 -2.49 -36.81 -1.77
N PRO A 31 -1.45 -37.60 -1.45
CA PRO A 31 -1.70 -38.67 -0.48
C PRO A 31 -0.58 -38.90 0.55
N GLU A 32 -1.04 -39.56 1.61
CA GLU A 32 -0.42 -39.94 2.87
C GLU A 32 0.28 -41.34 2.75
N PRO A 33 0.56 -42.11 3.82
CA PRO A 33 1.87 -42.34 4.44
C PRO A 33 2.39 -43.79 4.35
N ILE A 34 3.62 -44.07 4.81
CA ILE A 34 4.07 -45.44 5.15
C ILE A 34 4.85 -45.45 6.48
N HIS A 35 4.30 -46.19 7.44
CA HIS A 35 4.91 -46.72 8.66
C HIS A 35 5.67 -48.03 8.33
N LEU A 36 6.80 -48.34 9.01
CA LEU A 36 6.98 -49.54 9.85
C LEU A 36 8.43 -49.80 10.30
N SER A 37 8.46 -50.40 11.49
CA SER A 37 9.53 -50.80 12.42
C SER A 37 10.29 -52.07 12.03
N ALA A 38 11.47 -52.30 12.65
CA ALA A 38 12.07 -53.60 13.11
C ALA A 38 13.61 -53.43 13.22
N LEU A 39 14.30 -53.63 14.36
CA LEU A 39 14.55 -54.78 15.27
C LEU A 39 15.86 -55.55 14.97
N HIS A 40 16.67 -55.73 16.03
CA HIS A 40 17.70 -56.79 16.29
C HIS A 40 18.99 -56.77 15.44
N GLU A 41 20.21 -57.13 15.89
CA GLU A 41 20.83 -57.96 16.94
C GLU A 41 22.25 -57.38 17.22
N ASP A 42 22.91 -57.35 18.38
CA ASP A 42 23.24 -58.28 19.47
C ASP A 42 24.73 -58.79 19.42
N ARG A 43 25.44 -58.58 20.54
CA ARG A 43 26.59 -59.34 21.15
C ARG A 43 28.07 -59.16 20.74
N GLY A 44 28.90 -59.10 21.80
CA GLY A 44 30.31 -59.53 21.83
C GLY A 44 31.25 -58.61 22.64
N ASP A 45 31.11 -58.44 23.96
CA ASP A 45 31.72 -59.21 25.07
C ASP A 45 33.21 -58.97 25.41
N LEU A 46 33.48 -59.14 26.72
CA LEU A 46 34.73 -59.14 27.51
C LEU A 46 35.27 -57.78 28.02
N LYS A 47 35.04 -57.43 29.31
CA LYS A 47 35.65 -57.96 30.57
C LYS A 47 37.13 -57.63 30.67
N CYS A 48 37.72 -57.18 31.77
CA CYS A 48 37.43 -57.13 33.21
C CYS A 48 38.49 -56.13 33.77
N CYS A 49 38.53 -55.60 34.99
CA CYS A 49 38.00 -55.91 36.32
C CYS A 49 38.16 -54.58 37.10
N GLY A 50 37.24 -54.12 37.95
CA GLY A 50 36.86 -54.79 39.20
C GLY A 50 37.67 -54.16 40.35
N ILE A 51 37.15 -53.79 41.53
CA ILE A 51 35.95 -54.17 42.26
C ILE A 51 35.63 -53.03 43.27
N CYS A 52 34.36 -52.59 43.26
CA CYS A 52 33.38 -52.34 44.33
C CYS A 52 33.87 -51.90 45.75
N SER A 53 33.20 -51.01 46.51
CA SER A 53 31.78 -51.08 46.89
C SER A 53 31.29 -49.83 47.67
N ALA A 54 30.05 -49.43 47.35
CA ALA A 54 28.93 -49.01 48.21
C ALA A 54 29.14 -48.19 49.51
N LYS A 55 28.41 -47.05 49.60
CA LYS A 55 27.27 -46.87 50.54
C LYS A 55 26.64 -45.48 50.43
N ALA A 56 25.32 -45.43 50.62
CA ALA A 56 24.54 -44.22 50.78
C ALA A 56 24.57 -43.69 52.23
N VAL A 57 24.40 -42.37 52.34
CA VAL A 57 23.99 -41.54 53.50
C VAL A 57 24.95 -41.45 54.70
N LYS A 58 25.52 -40.25 54.93
CA LYS A 58 25.29 -39.40 56.12
C LYS A 58 26.19 -38.17 56.13
N ASP A 59 25.59 -37.05 56.55
CA ASP A 59 26.27 -35.84 57.01
C ASP A 59 27.51 -36.13 57.85
N TYR A 60 28.63 -35.51 57.49
CA TYR A 60 29.59 -35.00 58.45
C TYR A 60 30.12 -33.65 58.00
N SER A 61 30.08 -32.75 58.98
CA SER A 61 30.45 -31.36 58.96
C SER A 61 31.97 -31.17 59.11
N LYS A 62 32.40 -29.96 58.71
CA LYS A 62 33.65 -29.27 59.08
C LYS A 62 34.96 -29.83 58.51
N GLY A 63 35.51 -29.03 57.58
CA GLY A 63 36.91 -28.62 57.66
C GLY A 63 37.91 -29.41 56.83
N THR A 64 37.76 -29.42 55.52
CA THR A 64 38.92 -29.54 54.62
C THR A 64 39.14 -28.21 53.93
N VAL A 65 39.98 -27.39 54.55
CA VAL A 65 40.64 -26.25 53.94
C VAL A 65 41.50 -26.81 52.80
N CYS A 66 41.05 -26.66 51.55
CA CYS A 66 41.91 -26.90 50.40
C CYS A 66 42.99 -25.82 50.39
N LEU A 67 44.24 -26.26 50.50
CA LEU A 67 45.49 -25.48 50.61
C LEU A 67 45.95 -24.84 49.27
N PHE A 68 45.03 -24.54 48.34
CA PHE A 68 45.37 -23.89 47.06
C PHE A 68 44.75 -22.50 47.00
N SER A 69 45.60 -21.50 46.80
CA SER A 69 45.68 -20.47 47.83
C SER A 69 45.32 -19.06 47.40
N ASN A 70 44.64 -18.84 46.25
CA ASN A 70 44.01 -17.56 45.90
C ASN A 70 43.05 -17.70 44.71
N CYS A 71 42.08 -16.79 44.60
CA CYS A 71 41.28 -16.61 43.39
C CYS A 71 42.08 -15.84 42.34
N GLU A 72 42.09 -16.31 41.09
CA GLU A 72 42.81 -15.65 39.98
C GLU A 72 42.29 -14.23 39.66
N PHE A 73 41.06 -13.92 40.07
CA PHE A 73 40.40 -12.65 39.77
C PHE A 73 40.40 -11.66 40.93
N CYS A 74 40.78 -12.07 42.15
CA CYS A 74 40.77 -11.16 43.29
C CYS A 74 41.80 -11.53 44.37
N PRO A 75 42.41 -10.53 45.03
CA PRO A 75 43.33 -10.74 46.15
C PRO A 75 42.62 -11.07 47.48
N LYS A 76 41.30 -11.26 47.46
CA LYS A 76 40.51 -11.49 48.67
C LYS A 76 40.58 -12.96 49.10
N ASN A 77 41.05 -13.18 50.33
CA ASN A 77 40.83 -14.43 51.07
C ASN A 77 39.43 -14.41 51.68
N ASP A 78 38.41 -14.34 50.82
CA ASP A 78 37.02 -14.44 51.24
C ASP A 78 36.72 -15.89 51.69
N SER A 79 35.76 -16.08 52.59
CA SER A 79 35.32 -17.40 53.07
C SER A 79 34.47 -18.18 52.05
N GLU A 80 34.30 -17.66 50.83
CA GLU A 80 33.59 -18.35 49.75
C GLU A 80 34.41 -19.54 49.22
N PRO A 81 33.77 -20.67 48.87
CA PRO A 81 34.48 -21.81 48.32
C PRO A 81 35.06 -21.47 46.94
N LEU A 82 36.37 -21.70 46.79
CA LEU A 82 37.05 -21.62 45.50
C LEU A 82 36.64 -22.79 44.61
N HIS A 83 36.35 -22.50 43.34
CA HIS A 83 36.10 -23.50 42.32
C HIS A 83 37.36 -23.76 41.51
N ARG A 84 37.77 -25.03 41.44
CA ARG A 84 38.85 -25.49 40.57
C ARG A 84 38.37 -25.63 39.13
N VAL A 85 39.21 -25.23 38.17
CA VAL A 85 38.98 -25.51 36.75
C VAL A 85 39.30 -26.98 36.45
N LEU A 86 38.30 -27.73 35.99
CA LEU A 86 38.41 -29.17 35.69
C LEU A 86 38.12 -29.53 34.22
N THR A 87 37.81 -28.55 33.38
CA THR A 87 37.34 -28.79 32.00
C THR A 87 37.95 -27.79 31.03
N ASP A 88 38.24 -28.25 29.81
CA ASP A 88 38.75 -27.41 28.72
C ASP A 88 37.74 -26.34 28.28
N SER A 89 36.43 -26.58 28.48
CA SER A 89 35.40 -25.58 28.20
C SER A 89 35.53 -24.35 29.11
N MET A 90 35.90 -24.57 30.37
CA MET A 90 36.20 -23.48 31.30
C MET A 90 37.54 -22.82 30.97
N GLY A 91 38.55 -23.59 30.54
CA GLY A 91 39.80 -23.03 30.03
C GLY A 91 39.62 -22.13 28.81
N LYS A 92 38.77 -22.52 27.84
CA LYS A 92 38.35 -21.66 26.72
C LYS A 92 37.71 -20.36 27.20
N THR A 93 36.88 -20.44 28.25
CA THR A 93 36.22 -19.28 28.84
C THR A 93 37.24 -18.31 29.46
N LEU A 94 38.26 -18.82 30.15
CA LEU A 94 39.32 -18.01 30.73
C LEU A 94 40.21 -17.37 29.67
N LEU A 95 40.53 -18.09 28.59
CA LEU A 95 41.26 -17.54 27.44
C LEU A 95 40.47 -16.41 26.74
N GLN A 96 39.15 -16.55 26.61
CA GLN A 96 38.31 -15.48 26.08
C GLN A 96 38.32 -14.24 26.99
N ILE A 97 38.28 -14.43 28.31
CA ILE A 97 38.38 -13.33 29.28
C ILE A 97 39.76 -12.67 29.19
N LYS A 98 40.84 -13.46 29.12
CA LYS A 98 42.23 -12.98 28.94
C LYS A 98 42.37 -12.04 27.75
N GLN A 99 41.77 -12.41 26.62
CA GLN A 99 41.88 -11.65 25.36
C GLN A 99 41.05 -10.36 25.36
N LYS A 100 39.95 -10.32 26.12
CA LYS A 100 38.93 -9.26 25.99
C LYS A 100 38.83 -8.32 27.21
N THR A 101 39.39 -8.70 28.35
CA THR A 101 39.29 -7.90 29.57
C THR A 101 40.21 -6.68 29.53
N PRO A 102 39.73 -5.48 29.92
CA PRO A 102 40.56 -4.30 30.13
C PRO A 102 41.27 -4.29 31.49
N ASP A 103 41.03 -5.28 32.36
CA ASP A 103 41.63 -5.38 33.68
C ASP A 103 43.01 -6.06 33.60
N ASP A 104 44.07 -5.25 33.78
CA ASP A 104 45.46 -5.72 33.73
C ASP A 104 45.80 -6.74 34.82
N HIS A 105 45.16 -6.66 36.00
CA HIS A 105 45.37 -7.65 37.05
C HIS A 105 44.88 -9.03 36.57
N VAL A 106 43.68 -9.08 35.99
CA VAL A 106 43.13 -10.33 35.45
C VAL A 106 44.00 -10.85 34.30
N ARG A 107 44.48 -9.99 33.40
CA ARG A 107 45.36 -10.39 32.29
C ARG A 107 46.66 -11.00 32.77
N VAL A 108 47.26 -10.46 33.84
CA VAL A 108 48.50 -10.97 34.43
C VAL A 108 48.26 -12.31 35.15
N SER A 109 47.17 -12.45 35.91
CA SER A 109 46.86 -13.70 36.64
C SER A 109 46.65 -14.92 35.75
N VAL A 110 46.14 -14.70 34.52
CA VAL A 110 45.92 -15.76 33.53
C VAL A 110 46.90 -15.69 32.35
N ALA A 111 48.03 -14.99 32.52
CA ALA A 111 49.03 -14.79 31.48
C ALA A 111 49.70 -16.11 31.04
N ASP A 112 49.75 -17.09 31.93
CA ASP A 112 50.29 -18.44 31.74
C ASP A 112 49.36 -19.39 30.95
N LEU A 113 48.12 -18.99 30.66
CA LEU A 113 47.19 -19.78 29.83
C LEU A 113 47.44 -19.55 28.34
N GLU A 114 47.97 -20.53 27.62
CA GLU A 114 48.14 -20.49 26.15
C GLU A 114 47.07 -21.35 25.47
N GLU A 115 46.79 -22.52 26.03
CA GLU A 115 45.80 -23.49 25.56
C GLU A 115 44.66 -23.73 26.58
N PRO A 116 43.48 -24.20 26.13
CA PRO A 116 42.36 -24.49 27.03
C PRO A 116 42.68 -25.50 28.15
N GLY A 117 43.58 -26.45 27.90
CA GLY A 117 43.98 -27.45 28.89
C GLY A 117 44.80 -26.87 30.04
N ASP A 118 45.52 -25.77 29.80
CA ASP A 118 46.45 -25.16 30.76
C ASP A 118 45.75 -24.74 32.05
N ALA A 119 44.51 -24.28 31.94
CA ALA A 119 43.75 -23.84 33.11
C ALA A 119 43.48 -25.00 34.10
N SER A 120 43.32 -26.21 33.59
CA SER A 120 43.15 -27.42 34.41
C SER A 120 44.48 -28.00 34.89
N ALA A 121 45.52 -27.93 34.05
CA ALA A 121 46.87 -28.42 34.33
C ALA A 121 47.60 -27.56 35.38
N LEU A 122 47.42 -26.24 35.32
CA LEU A 122 47.94 -25.26 36.28
C LEU A 122 47.07 -25.12 37.53
N GLU A 123 46.05 -25.97 37.67
CA GLU A 123 45.13 -26.01 38.79
C GLU A 123 44.56 -24.62 39.15
N LYS A 124 44.04 -23.89 38.16
CA LYS A 124 43.51 -22.53 38.38
C LYS A 124 42.24 -22.56 39.24
N HIS A 125 42.10 -21.57 40.13
CA HIS A 125 41.00 -21.44 41.08
C HIS A 125 40.28 -20.09 40.96
N TYR A 126 38.95 -20.09 41.10
CA TYR A 126 38.16 -18.85 41.03
C TYR A 126 36.93 -18.87 41.94
N HIS A 127 36.52 -17.70 42.41
CA HIS A 127 35.17 -17.52 42.95
C HIS A 127 34.16 -17.41 41.81
N ARG A 128 33.00 -18.07 41.96
CA ARG A 128 31.93 -18.03 40.95
C ARG A 128 31.44 -16.62 40.67
N THR A 129 31.42 -15.78 41.70
CA THR A 129 31.07 -14.35 41.66
C THR A 129 32.08 -13.56 40.83
N CYS A 130 33.38 -13.77 41.07
CA CYS A 130 34.45 -13.12 40.33
C CYS A 130 34.48 -13.52 38.85
N LEU A 131 34.28 -14.81 38.52
CA LEU A 131 34.20 -15.25 37.12
C LEU A 131 33.05 -14.56 36.38
N ARG A 132 31.86 -14.50 37.00
CA ARG A 132 30.69 -13.81 36.43
C ARG A 132 30.91 -12.30 36.26
N PHE A 133 31.73 -11.70 37.11
CA PHE A 133 32.08 -10.29 37.01
C PHE A 133 33.07 -10.07 35.85
N ALA A 134 34.11 -10.89 35.77
CA ALA A 134 35.10 -10.85 34.69
C ALA A 134 34.46 -11.10 33.31
N GLN A 135 33.51 -12.04 33.20
CA GLN A 135 32.73 -12.27 31.98
C GLN A 135 31.92 -11.02 31.56
N ARG A 136 31.28 -10.34 32.52
CA ARG A 136 30.50 -9.12 32.24
C ARG A 136 31.37 -7.94 31.79
N ILE A 137 32.57 -7.82 32.33
CA ILE A 137 33.52 -6.78 31.92
C ILE A 137 34.11 -7.11 30.55
N SER A 138 34.47 -8.38 30.31
CA SER A 138 34.99 -8.89 29.04
C SER A 138 34.01 -8.73 27.88
N THR A 139 32.70 -8.69 28.14
CA THR A 139 31.68 -8.39 27.11
C THR A 139 31.45 -6.90 26.85
N ARG A 140 31.99 -5.99 27.69
CA ARG A 140 31.72 -4.54 27.56
C ARG A 140 32.59 -3.82 26.53
N THR A 141 33.69 -4.43 26.09
CA THR A 141 34.72 -3.78 25.26
C THR A 141 34.33 -3.55 23.79
N ASP A 142 33.22 -4.12 23.31
CA ASP A 142 32.69 -3.88 21.95
C ASP A 142 31.68 -2.70 21.86
N HIS A 143 31.34 -2.04 22.98
CA HIS A 143 30.24 -1.07 23.04
C HIS A 143 30.62 0.43 22.91
N SER A 144 31.90 0.77 22.72
CA SER A 144 32.32 2.19 22.68
C SER A 144 31.77 2.97 21.47
N ASN A 145 31.47 2.29 20.35
CA ASN A 145 30.95 2.91 19.13
C ASN A 145 29.42 2.86 18.99
N VAL A 146 28.71 2.09 19.82
CA VAL A 146 27.24 1.91 19.68
C VAL A 146 26.46 3.22 19.82
N PRO A 147 26.79 4.14 20.76
CA PRO A 147 26.11 5.44 20.85
C PRO A 147 26.35 6.32 19.62
N LEU A 148 27.56 6.28 19.07
CA LEU A 148 27.93 7.05 17.88
C LEU A 148 27.22 6.52 16.62
N ILE A 149 27.24 5.20 16.42
CA ILE A 149 26.57 4.54 15.29
C ILE A 149 25.06 4.81 15.33
N ARG A 150 24.45 4.76 16.52
CA ARG A 150 23.02 5.04 16.66
C ARG A 150 22.67 6.49 16.32
N SER A 151 23.49 7.44 16.77
CA SER A 151 23.36 8.86 16.40
C SER A 151 23.47 9.09 14.88
N VAL A 152 24.37 8.37 14.21
CA VAL A 152 24.48 8.41 12.73
C VAL A 152 23.22 7.85 12.07
N CYS A 153 22.68 6.74 12.58
CA CYS A 153 21.43 6.17 12.06
C CYS A 153 20.25 7.12 12.24
N ASP A 154 20.15 7.78 13.40
CA ASP A 154 19.12 8.78 13.68
C ASP A 154 19.21 9.97 12.72
N ALA A 155 20.42 10.50 12.50
CA ALA A 155 20.66 11.60 11.57
C ALA A 155 20.29 11.22 10.13
N GLN A 156 20.63 10.01 9.70
CA GLN A 156 20.26 9.54 8.36
C GLN A 156 18.74 9.38 8.19
N LEU A 157 18.04 8.88 9.21
CA LEU A 157 16.59 8.79 9.15
C LEU A 157 15.94 10.17 9.03
N VAL A 158 16.39 11.14 9.84
CA VAL A 158 15.89 12.52 9.80
C VAL A 158 16.08 13.12 8.41
N LEU A 159 17.26 12.96 7.81
CA LEU A 159 17.54 13.42 6.44
C LEU A 159 16.64 12.71 5.41
N ALA A 160 16.42 11.41 5.55
CA ALA A 160 15.55 10.66 4.64
C ALA A 160 14.10 11.16 4.71
N ILE A 161 13.60 11.45 5.92
CA ILE A 161 12.26 12.01 6.13
C ILE A 161 12.17 13.40 5.50
N GLN A 162 13.14 14.28 5.74
CA GLN A 162 13.17 15.62 5.15
C GLN A 162 13.17 15.59 3.62
N ASN A 163 14.02 14.76 3.02
CA ASN A 163 14.10 14.63 1.56
C ASN A 163 12.80 14.09 0.95
N THR A 164 12.10 13.20 1.67
CA THR A 164 10.85 12.63 1.18
C THR A 164 9.67 13.60 1.33
N LEU A 165 9.63 14.34 2.44
CA LEU A 165 8.61 15.36 2.70
C LEU A 165 8.96 16.73 2.10
N SER A 166 9.96 16.81 1.21
CA SER A 166 10.31 18.06 0.51
C SER A 166 9.24 18.52 -0.48
N ASP A 167 8.38 17.60 -0.91
CA ASP A 167 7.22 17.86 -1.75
C ASP A 167 5.94 17.85 -0.89
N GLU A 168 5.07 18.86 -1.05
CA GLU A 168 3.93 19.11 -0.16
C GLU A 168 2.82 18.04 -0.30
N ASP A 169 2.80 17.32 -1.43
CA ASP A 169 1.82 16.26 -1.71
C ASP A 169 2.24 14.88 -1.18
N VAL A 170 3.48 14.73 -0.70
CA VAL A 170 4.02 13.45 -0.25
C VAL A 170 3.78 13.28 1.25
N THR A 171 3.19 12.13 1.63
CA THR A 171 3.00 11.75 3.04
C THR A 171 3.70 10.44 3.35
N LEU A 172 4.24 10.32 4.56
CA LEU A 172 4.87 9.09 5.06
C LEU A 172 4.06 8.49 6.19
N SER A 173 3.94 7.17 6.27
CA SER A 173 3.35 6.49 7.42
C SER A 173 4.41 6.16 8.47
N MET A 174 4.00 6.09 9.74
CA MET A 174 4.88 5.66 10.82
C MET A 174 5.36 4.20 10.67
N ALA A 175 4.65 3.37 9.89
CA ALA A 175 5.10 2.02 9.57
C ALA A 175 6.32 2.08 8.63
N GLU A 176 6.20 2.83 7.53
CA GLU A 176 7.31 3.03 6.59
C GLU A 176 8.53 3.67 7.25
N VAL A 177 8.32 4.63 8.16
CA VAL A 177 9.39 5.25 8.96
C VAL A 177 10.08 4.23 9.87
N ASN A 178 9.32 3.33 10.50
CA ASN A 178 9.88 2.27 11.34
C ASN A 178 10.69 1.28 10.49
N ASP A 179 10.17 0.86 9.33
CA ASP A 179 10.83 -0.07 8.43
C ASP A 179 12.11 0.52 7.81
N ALA A 180 12.07 1.81 7.45
CA ALA A 180 13.24 2.55 7.00
C ALA A 180 14.31 2.61 8.10
N TYR A 181 13.92 2.86 9.35
CA TYR A 181 14.86 2.90 10.48
C TYR A 181 15.48 1.52 10.74
N LEU A 182 14.69 0.44 10.75
CA LEU A 182 15.20 -0.93 10.86
C LEU A 182 16.20 -1.25 9.74
N SER A 183 15.92 -0.80 8.51
CA SER A 183 16.80 -0.98 7.37
C SER A 183 18.13 -0.23 7.52
N ILE A 184 18.09 1.00 8.07
CA ILE A 184 19.29 1.78 8.38
C ILE A 184 20.11 1.07 9.48
N LEU A 185 19.49 0.65 10.57
CA LEU A 185 20.19 -0.05 11.66
C LEU A 185 20.89 -1.32 11.17
N LYS A 186 20.19 -2.14 10.36
CA LYS A 186 20.76 -3.33 9.71
C LYS A 186 21.96 -2.99 8.83
N ARG A 187 21.88 -1.90 8.05
CA ARG A 187 22.97 -1.44 7.17
C ARG A 187 24.25 -1.14 7.95
N TYR A 188 24.15 -0.59 9.16
CA TYR A 188 25.29 -0.32 10.03
C TYR A 188 25.65 -1.46 10.98
N ARG A 189 25.13 -2.68 10.74
CA ARG A 189 25.40 -3.89 11.54
C ARG A 189 25.08 -3.72 13.03
N VAL A 190 24.09 -2.89 13.36
CA VAL A 190 23.51 -2.88 14.70
C VAL A 190 22.64 -4.12 14.82
N ASP A 191 22.80 -4.91 15.88
CA ASP A 191 21.88 -6.03 16.14
C ASP A 191 20.48 -5.50 16.36
N VAL A 192 19.55 -5.87 15.47
CA VAL A 192 18.16 -5.44 15.51
C VAL A 192 17.26 -6.64 15.69
N ASN A 193 16.36 -6.56 16.66
CA ASN A 193 15.25 -7.50 16.72
C ASN A 193 14.15 -7.02 15.75
N GLU A 194 13.84 -7.79 14.72
CA GLU A 194 12.83 -7.43 13.72
C GLU A 194 11.42 -7.29 14.31
N SER A 195 11.17 -7.86 15.49
CA SER A 195 9.91 -7.67 16.21
C SER A 195 9.84 -6.37 17.02
N GLU A 196 10.94 -5.60 17.12
CA GLU A 196 10.94 -4.34 17.86
C GLU A 196 10.28 -3.22 17.06
N ASN A 197 9.36 -2.54 17.73
CA ASN A 197 8.69 -1.37 17.20
C ASN A 197 9.25 -0.10 17.85
N TYR A 198 9.96 0.71 17.07
CA TYR A 198 10.60 1.94 17.53
C TYR A 198 9.67 3.17 17.48
N ARG A 199 8.38 3.01 17.19
CA ARG A 199 7.41 4.12 17.01
C ARG A 199 7.47 5.19 18.10
N LYS A 200 7.52 4.82 19.38
CA LYS A 200 7.56 5.79 20.50
C LYS A 200 8.88 6.59 20.53
N TYR A 201 9.98 5.94 20.19
CA TYR A 201 11.28 6.58 20.08
C TYR A 201 11.35 7.52 18.87
N LEU A 202 10.96 7.00 17.70
CA LEU A 202 11.00 7.73 16.43
C LEU A 202 10.10 8.96 16.45
N LYS A 203 8.89 8.86 17.01
CA LYS A 203 8.02 10.04 17.21
C LYS A 203 8.71 11.15 17.99
N ARG A 204 9.41 10.78 19.07
CA ARG A 204 10.13 11.75 19.90
C ARG A 204 11.30 12.37 19.13
N LEU A 205 12.10 11.55 18.47
CA LEU A 205 13.23 11.99 17.65
C LEU A 205 12.78 12.97 16.56
N ILE A 206 11.70 12.62 15.85
CA ILE A 206 11.15 13.44 14.77
C ILE A 206 10.56 14.74 15.32
N SER A 207 9.79 14.69 16.42
CA SER A 207 9.29 15.91 17.06
C SER A 207 10.39 16.85 17.54
N GLU A 208 11.51 16.31 18.01
CA GLU A 208 12.65 17.11 18.50
C GLU A 208 13.48 17.69 17.35
N ARG A 209 13.65 16.95 16.25
CA ARG A 209 14.55 17.33 15.14
C ARG A 209 13.83 18.00 13.97
N LEU A 210 12.52 17.78 13.81
CA LEU A 210 11.68 18.26 12.71
C LEU A 210 10.37 18.87 13.26
N PRO A 211 10.42 20.06 13.86
CA PRO A 211 9.25 20.69 14.46
C PRO A 211 8.18 21.08 13.42
N GLU A 212 8.56 21.28 12.15
CA GLU A 212 7.61 21.53 11.06
C GLU A 212 6.75 20.32 10.69
N VAL A 213 7.15 19.10 11.07
CA VAL A 213 6.42 17.86 10.75
C VAL A 213 5.37 17.57 11.81
N LYS A 214 4.13 17.37 11.38
CA LYS A 214 2.99 16.99 12.23
C LYS A 214 2.61 15.53 12.02
N PHE A 215 2.16 14.92 13.11
CA PHE A 215 1.57 13.58 13.09
C PHE A 215 0.06 13.68 12.96
N VAL A 216 -0.48 13.14 11.87
CA VAL A 216 -1.91 13.07 11.61
C VAL A 216 -2.40 11.65 11.91
N THR A 217 -3.31 11.52 12.87
CA THR A 217 -3.98 10.25 13.18
C THR A 217 -4.94 9.88 12.06
N SER A 218 -4.89 8.62 11.59
CA SER A 218 -5.88 8.14 10.62
C SER A 218 -7.28 8.07 11.25
N LEU A 219 -8.30 8.35 10.43
CA LEU A 219 -9.72 8.18 10.78
C LEU A 219 -10.10 6.69 10.94
N ARG A 220 -9.36 5.79 10.31
CA ARG A 220 -9.61 4.35 10.36
C ARG A 220 -8.89 3.72 11.55
N ARG A 221 -9.61 2.90 12.30
CA ARG A 221 -9.06 2.14 13.42
C ARG A 221 -8.01 1.15 12.88
N ASN A 222 -6.83 1.13 13.50
CA ASN A 222 -5.66 0.31 13.16
C ASN A 222 -4.77 0.79 11.99
N GLU A 223 -4.98 1.98 11.44
CA GLU A 223 -4.02 2.55 10.50
C GLU A 223 -2.88 3.31 11.22
N PRO A 224 -1.64 3.23 10.74
CA PRO A 224 -0.51 3.97 11.31
C PRO A 224 -0.70 5.48 11.09
N ASP A 225 -0.19 6.29 12.03
CA ASP A 225 -0.20 7.74 11.88
C ASP A 225 0.64 8.16 10.67
N ARG A 226 0.25 9.26 10.04
CA ARG A 226 0.99 9.84 8.92
C ARG A 226 1.79 11.06 9.36
N LEU A 227 2.91 11.29 8.70
CA LEU A 227 3.77 12.45 8.83
C LEU A 227 3.49 13.36 7.65
N VAL A 228 3.22 14.62 7.95
CA VAL A 228 2.87 15.65 6.97
C VAL A 228 3.53 16.96 7.39
N LEU A 229 3.93 17.79 6.43
CA LEU A 229 4.37 19.16 6.72
C LEU A 229 3.22 20.00 7.29
N SER A 230 3.56 20.92 8.20
CA SER A 230 2.59 21.86 8.75
C SER A 230 1.96 22.76 7.69
N THR A 231 2.69 23.10 6.62
CA THR A 231 2.19 23.92 5.50
C THR A 231 1.10 23.19 4.72
N ALA A 232 1.32 21.92 4.37
CA ALA A 232 0.35 21.08 3.68
C ALA A 232 -0.96 20.91 4.48
N VAL A 233 -0.90 20.85 5.81
CA VAL A 233 -2.11 20.83 6.65
C VAL A 233 -2.90 22.13 6.52
N THR A 234 -2.23 23.29 6.58
CA THR A 234 -2.87 24.60 6.41
C THR A 234 -3.49 24.73 5.02
N MET A 235 -2.76 24.35 3.97
CA MET A 235 -3.26 24.37 2.60
C MET A 235 -4.50 23.48 2.42
N ALA A 236 -4.52 22.29 3.01
CA ALA A 236 -5.69 21.42 2.95
C ALA A 236 -6.92 22.04 3.66
N MET A 237 -6.71 22.80 4.73
CA MET A 237 -7.79 23.53 5.43
C MET A 237 -8.30 24.70 4.59
N ASP A 238 -7.40 25.44 3.92
CA ASP A 238 -7.75 26.54 3.02
C ASP A 238 -8.45 26.03 1.76
N TYR A 239 -7.99 24.91 1.19
CA TYR A 239 -8.65 24.22 0.07
C TYR A 239 -10.07 23.78 0.45
N ARG A 240 -10.23 23.16 1.64
CA ARG A 240 -11.55 22.79 2.15
C ARG A 240 -12.46 24.00 2.38
N SER A 241 -11.89 25.15 2.73
CA SER A 241 -12.64 26.39 2.94
C SER A 241 -12.98 27.12 1.63
N SER A 242 -12.29 26.80 0.53
CA SER A 242 -12.46 27.40 -0.80
C SER A 242 -13.22 26.53 -1.81
N MET A 243 -13.40 25.23 -1.53
CA MET A 243 -14.40 24.43 -2.23
C MET A 243 -15.76 25.11 -2.06
N MET A 244 -16.36 25.54 -3.18
CA MET A 244 -17.69 26.14 -3.21
C MET A 244 -18.63 25.32 -2.34
N ASN A 245 -19.43 25.99 -1.52
CA ASN A 245 -20.40 25.31 -0.67
C ASN A 245 -21.26 24.42 -1.58
N ASP A 246 -21.41 23.13 -1.24
CA ASP A 246 -22.09 22.16 -2.13
C ASP A 246 -23.48 22.68 -2.58
N ASP A 247 -24.13 23.48 -1.74
CA ASP A 247 -25.38 24.19 -2.01
C ASP A 247 -25.31 25.16 -3.22
N GLU A 248 -24.19 25.85 -3.42
CA GLU A 248 -23.98 26.77 -4.54
C GLU A 248 -23.81 26.00 -5.85
N ILE A 249 -23.04 24.90 -5.83
CA ILE A 249 -22.85 24.00 -6.98
C ILE A 249 -24.20 23.38 -7.38
N VAL A 250 -24.94 22.85 -6.42
CA VAL A 250 -26.29 22.31 -6.64
C VAL A 250 -27.23 23.39 -7.18
N GLY A 251 -27.13 24.62 -6.67
CA GLY A 251 -27.87 25.77 -7.18
C GLY A 251 -27.55 26.07 -8.65
N HIS A 252 -26.28 26.05 -9.03
CA HIS A 252 -25.85 26.29 -10.41
C HIS A 252 -26.31 25.17 -11.36
N LEU A 253 -26.17 23.91 -10.96
CA LEU A 253 -26.66 22.76 -11.74
C LEU A 253 -28.18 22.83 -11.95
N LYS A 254 -28.92 23.23 -10.92
CA LYS A 254 -30.37 23.45 -11.02
C LYS A 254 -30.71 24.55 -12.02
N ASN A 255 -29.97 25.66 -12.02
CA ASN A 255 -30.18 26.75 -12.97
C ASN A 255 -29.90 26.32 -14.41
N VAL A 256 -28.80 25.60 -14.66
CA VAL A 256 -28.47 25.06 -16.00
C VAL A 256 -29.56 24.08 -16.46
N ALA A 257 -30.01 23.18 -15.59
CA ALA A 257 -31.08 22.24 -15.91
C ALA A 257 -32.42 22.93 -16.26
N ASN A 258 -32.73 24.06 -15.60
CA ASN A 258 -33.91 24.85 -15.92
C ASN A 258 -33.78 25.52 -17.29
N LEU A 259 -32.64 26.13 -17.59
CA LEU A 259 -32.38 26.75 -18.90
C LEU A 259 -32.50 25.74 -20.05
N LEU A 260 -31.92 24.55 -19.88
CA LEU A 260 -32.04 23.46 -20.86
C LEU A 260 -33.51 23.04 -21.05
N ARG A 261 -34.25 22.87 -19.96
CA ARG A 261 -35.68 22.51 -20.03
C ARG A 261 -36.51 23.59 -20.73
N GLU A 262 -36.26 24.86 -20.45
CA GLU A 262 -36.95 25.98 -21.11
C GLU A 262 -36.68 25.99 -22.61
N GLU A 263 -35.42 25.84 -23.03
CA GLU A 263 -35.05 25.80 -24.46
C GLU A 263 -35.74 24.63 -25.19
N MET A 264 -35.74 23.44 -24.58
CA MET A 264 -36.38 22.24 -25.14
C MET A 264 -37.90 22.38 -25.25
N LEU A 265 -38.54 23.07 -24.29
CA LEU A 265 -39.99 23.31 -24.32
C LEU A 265 -40.40 24.43 -25.29
N GLN A 266 -39.50 25.38 -25.57
CA GLN A 266 -39.72 26.44 -26.56
C GLN A 266 -39.51 25.98 -28.00
N GLN A 267 -38.97 24.78 -28.21
CA GLN A 267 -38.78 24.22 -29.54
C GLN A 267 -40.14 24.03 -30.24
N ARG A 268 -40.25 24.54 -31.48
CA ARG A 268 -41.45 24.39 -32.30
C ARG A 268 -41.67 22.91 -32.63
N SER A 269 -42.93 22.48 -32.73
CA SER A 269 -43.27 21.15 -33.25
C SER A 269 -42.71 21.03 -34.67
N TRP A 270 -41.73 20.14 -34.84
CA TRP A 270 -41.18 19.83 -36.15
C TRP A 270 -42.16 18.96 -36.94
N SER A 271 -42.11 19.06 -38.27
CA SER A 271 -42.90 18.23 -39.18
C SER A 271 -42.05 17.82 -40.37
N PHE A 272 -42.24 16.60 -40.86
CA PHE A 272 -41.48 16.09 -41.99
C PHE A 272 -42.01 16.69 -43.30
N THR A 273 -41.14 17.39 -44.04
CA THR A 273 -41.50 18.01 -45.32
C THR A 273 -40.85 17.30 -46.51
N GLY A 274 -40.52 16.01 -46.37
CA GLY A 274 -39.79 15.23 -47.39
C GLY A 274 -38.26 15.29 -47.28
N SER A 275 -37.72 16.09 -46.36
CA SER A 275 -36.29 16.18 -46.03
C SER A 275 -36.12 16.35 -44.51
N PHE A 276 -34.96 15.96 -43.98
CA PHE A 276 -34.57 16.16 -42.58
C PHE A 276 -33.77 17.44 -42.33
N SER A 277 -33.51 18.23 -43.38
CA SER A 277 -32.66 19.43 -43.32
C SER A 277 -33.27 20.61 -42.57
N ASN A 278 -34.57 20.57 -42.27
CA ASN A 278 -35.33 21.65 -41.63
C ASN A 278 -35.43 21.51 -40.10
N PHE A 279 -34.80 20.50 -39.50
CA PHE A 279 -34.73 20.34 -38.06
C PHE A 279 -33.39 20.83 -37.53
N GLU A 280 -33.43 21.68 -36.52
CA GLU A 280 -32.25 22.12 -35.79
C GLU A 280 -32.40 21.74 -34.31
N ASN A 281 -31.33 21.17 -33.75
CA ASN A 281 -31.26 20.87 -32.33
C ASN A 281 -31.22 22.19 -31.52
N PRO A 282 -31.81 22.21 -30.31
CA PRO A 282 -31.66 23.37 -29.42
C PRO A 282 -30.19 23.65 -29.15
N SER A 283 -29.79 24.91 -29.30
CA SER A 283 -28.39 25.33 -29.34
C SER A 283 -27.67 25.12 -28.00
N LEU A 284 -28.32 25.43 -26.88
CA LEU A 284 -27.77 25.25 -25.55
C LEU A 284 -27.71 23.77 -25.18
N LEU A 285 -28.72 22.99 -25.55
CA LEU A 285 -28.69 21.53 -25.39
C LEU A 285 -27.55 20.92 -26.20
N GLN A 286 -27.41 21.29 -27.48
CA GLN A 286 -26.34 20.79 -28.33
C GLN A 286 -24.98 21.15 -27.76
N PHE A 287 -24.78 22.40 -27.33
CA PHE A 287 -23.56 22.84 -26.65
C PHE A 287 -23.25 21.99 -25.40
N PHE A 288 -24.26 21.76 -24.55
CA PHE A 288 -24.09 20.99 -23.33
C PHE A 288 -23.75 19.51 -23.62
N MET A 289 -24.43 18.91 -24.58
CA MET A 289 -24.20 17.53 -24.99
C MET A 289 -22.83 17.38 -25.67
N SER A 290 -22.41 18.35 -26.49
CA SER A 290 -21.05 18.40 -27.02
C SER A 290 -20.00 18.47 -25.93
N HIS A 291 -20.25 19.15 -24.80
CA HIS A 291 -19.30 19.16 -23.66
C HIS A 291 -19.29 17.83 -22.89
N LEU A 292 -20.42 17.11 -22.84
CA LEU A 292 -20.50 15.81 -22.17
C LEU A 292 -19.86 14.67 -22.99
N PHE A 293 -20.07 14.67 -24.31
CA PHE A 293 -19.60 13.62 -25.21
C PHE A 293 -18.29 13.98 -25.95
N GLY A 294 -17.91 15.26 -25.98
CA GLY A 294 -16.80 15.82 -26.75
C GLY A 294 -15.82 16.62 -25.90
N SER A 295 -14.55 16.26 -26.06
CA SER A 295 -13.36 16.70 -25.34
C SER A 295 -13.07 18.21 -25.36
N HIS A 296 -12.54 18.75 -24.26
CA HIS A 296 -11.85 20.05 -24.17
C HIS A 296 -10.57 20.17 -25.05
N VAL A 297 -10.36 19.32 -26.04
CA VAL A 297 -9.13 19.25 -26.82
C VAL A 297 -9.41 19.57 -28.28
N VAL A 298 -8.88 20.71 -28.69
CA VAL A 298 -8.55 21.18 -30.04
C VAL A 298 -8.94 20.22 -31.17
N LYS A 299 -9.84 20.68 -32.05
CA LYS A 299 -10.22 20.10 -33.35
C LYS A 299 -9.06 19.31 -34.00
N VAL A 300 -9.09 17.98 -33.88
CA VAL A 300 -8.29 17.10 -34.73
C VAL A 300 -9.25 16.50 -35.75
N SER A 301 -9.34 17.14 -36.91
CA SER A 301 -10.22 16.70 -38.00
C SER A 301 -10.05 15.20 -38.28
N GLY A 302 -11.06 14.40 -37.93
CA GLY A 302 -11.05 12.94 -38.08
C GLY A 302 -12.43 12.29 -37.96
N ILE A 303 -12.52 11.01 -38.32
CA ILE A 303 -13.77 10.20 -38.31
C ILE A 303 -14.41 10.15 -36.91
N ARG A 304 -13.58 10.18 -35.86
CA ARG A 304 -14.02 10.17 -34.46
C ARG A 304 -14.85 11.40 -34.09
N ASP A 305 -14.52 12.57 -34.62
CA ASP A 305 -15.29 13.80 -34.34
C ASP A 305 -16.68 13.72 -35.00
N GLN A 306 -16.77 13.14 -36.20
CA GLN A 306 -18.07 12.92 -36.87
C GLN A 306 -18.97 11.92 -36.14
N GLU A 307 -18.39 10.90 -35.48
CA GLU A 307 -19.15 9.96 -34.66
C GLU A 307 -19.65 10.61 -33.36
N VAL A 308 -18.85 11.49 -32.75
CA VAL A 308 -19.25 12.28 -31.60
C VAL A 308 -20.37 13.24 -31.97
N ASP A 309 -20.25 13.97 -33.08
CA ASP A 309 -21.28 14.90 -33.56
C ASP A 309 -22.61 14.17 -33.83
N LYS A 310 -22.56 12.99 -34.49
CA LYS A 310 -23.76 12.15 -34.67
C LYS A 310 -24.36 11.70 -33.35
N THR A 311 -23.52 11.33 -32.38
CA THR A 311 -23.98 10.88 -31.05
C THR A 311 -24.64 12.03 -30.30
N VAL A 312 -24.05 13.22 -30.35
CA VAL A 312 -24.61 14.45 -29.78
C VAL A 312 -25.96 14.74 -30.43
N ASP A 313 -26.03 14.73 -31.77
CA ASP A 313 -27.26 15.05 -32.48
C ASP A 313 -28.40 14.07 -32.19
N VAL A 314 -28.11 12.77 -32.19
CA VAL A 314 -29.09 11.72 -31.84
C VAL A 314 -29.53 11.87 -30.38
N SER A 315 -28.61 12.17 -29.47
CA SER A 315 -28.93 12.33 -28.05
C SER A 315 -29.79 13.57 -27.80
N CYS A 316 -29.52 14.69 -28.48
CA CYS A 316 -30.35 15.88 -28.43
C CYS A 316 -31.77 15.59 -28.91
N GLN A 317 -31.92 14.92 -30.06
CA GLN A 317 -33.23 14.53 -30.60
C GLN A 317 -34.00 13.64 -29.62
N PHE A 318 -33.32 12.68 -28.99
CA PHE A 318 -33.93 11.81 -27.99
C PHE A 318 -34.39 12.59 -26.74
N LEU A 319 -33.57 13.50 -26.23
CA LEU A 319 -33.92 14.31 -25.07
C LEU A 319 -35.11 15.24 -25.36
N VAL A 320 -35.13 15.89 -26.52
CA VAL A 320 -36.24 16.75 -26.97
C VAL A 320 -37.54 15.95 -27.01
N GLN A 321 -37.54 14.79 -27.68
CA GLN A 321 -38.72 13.92 -27.80
C GLN A 321 -39.25 13.44 -26.44
N ASN A 322 -38.36 13.26 -25.47
CA ASN A 322 -38.69 12.76 -24.13
C ASN A 322 -38.93 13.86 -23.09
N THR A 323 -38.87 15.13 -23.49
CA THR A 323 -39.07 16.25 -22.57
C THR A 323 -40.51 16.35 -22.11
N ARG A 324 -40.70 16.50 -20.79
CA ARG A 324 -42.00 16.62 -20.16
C ARG A 324 -42.25 18.04 -19.71
N THR A 325 -43.48 18.50 -19.90
CA THR A 325 -43.99 19.74 -19.31
C THR A 325 -44.11 19.60 -17.78
N ASP A 326 -43.99 20.71 -17.06
CA ASP A 326 -44.15 20.72 -15.60
C ASP A 326 -45.48 20.15 -15.13
N ARG A 327 -46.54 20.34 -15.93
CA ARG A 327 -47.86 19.75 -15.66
C ARG A 327 -47.82 18.23 -15.76
N GLN A 328 -47.15 17.67 -16.77
CA GLN A 328 -46.98 16.22 -16.92
C GLN A 328 -46.13 15.62 -15.79
N VAL A 329 -45.09 16.33 -15.33
CA VAL A 329 -44.26 15.90 -14.20
C VAL A 329 -45.06 15.89 -12.89
N LYS A 330 -45.88 16.93 -12.64
CA LYS A 330 -46.67 17.07 -11.40
C LYS A 330 -47.87 16.12 -11.30
N HIS A 331 -48.49 15.76 -12.43
CA HIS A 331 -49.78 15.05 -12.45
C HIS A 331 -49.71 13.61 -12.98
N GLN A 332 -48.53 13.01 -13.13
CA GLN A 332 -48.44 11.64 -13.60
C GLN A 332 -48.98 10.64 -12.55
N THR A 333 -50.16 10.09 -12.83
CA THR A 333 -50.63 8.85 -12.21
C THR A 333 -49.79 7.69 -12.71
N LYS A 334 -49.30 6.85 -11.79
CA LYS A 334 -48.46 5.68 -12.08
C LYS A 334 -49.07 4.83 -13.20
N LYS A 335 -48.23 4.52 -14.19
CA LYS A 335 -48.45 3.69 -15.39
C LYS A 335 -49.12 4.40 -16.58
N ASP A 336 -48.40 5.29 -17.25
CA ASP A 336 -48.75 5.70 -18.61
C ASP A 336 -48.17 4.71 -19.62
N SER A 337 -49.01 3.79 -20.11
CA SER A 337 -48.72 2.97 -21.31
C SER A 337 -48.99 3.73 -22.62
N ALA A 338 -49.25 5.03 -22.55
CA ALA A 338 -49.49 5.89 -23.70
C ALA A 338 -48.77 7.22 -23.51
N PHE A 339 -47.43 7.16 -23.48
CA PHE A 339 -46.60 8.35 -23.62
C PHE A 339 -46.94 9.03 -24.96
N ARG A 340 -47.56 10.22 -24.89
CA ARG A 340 -47.70 11.07 -26.07
C ARG A 340 -46.35 11.75 -26.29
N GLN A 341 -45.64 11.31 -27.32
CA GLN A 341 -44.53 12.05 -27.94
C GLN A 341 -45.10 13.38 -28.44
N THR A 342 -45.05 14.43 -27.62
CA THR A 342 -45.65 15.73 -27.98
C THR A 342 -44.85 16.47 -29.04
N VAL A 343 -43.58 16.10 -29.21
CA VAL A 343 -42.65 16.71 -30.17
C VAL A 343 -42.10 15.62 -31.08
N GLN A 344 -42.28 15.80 -32.39
CA GLN A 344 -41.65 14.97 -33.42
C GLN A 344 -40.21 15.41 -33.63
N THR A 345 -39.34 14.46 -33.96
CA THR A 345 -37.95 14.71 -34.33
C THR A 345 -37.57 13.91 -35.58
N PRO A 346 -36.51 14.28 -36.31
CA PRO A 346 -36.00 13.50 -37.43
C PRO A 346 -35.75 12.04 -37.07
N LEU A 347 -35.21 11.75 -35.89
CA LEU A 347 -35.00 10.38 -35.41
C LEU A 347 -36.32 9.64 -35.19
N SER A 348 -37.31 10.29 -34.56
CA SER A 348 -38.58 9.66 -34.22
C SER A 348 -39.40 9.25 -35.45
N ILE A 349 -39.27 10.01 -36.54
CA ILE A 349 -39.95 9.76 -37.81
C ILE A 349 -39.06 8.95 -38.76
N GLY A 350 -37.79 9.35 -38.90
CA GLY A 350 -36.85 8.80 -39.86
C GLY A 350 -36.43 7.36 -39.58
N LEU A 351 -36.23 6.96 -38.32
CA LEU A 351 -35.85 5.58 -38.01
C LEU A 351 -36.99 4.59 -38.32
N PRO A 352 -38.25 4.80 -37.87
CA PRO A 352 -39.37 3.99 -38.30
C PRO A 352 -39.61 4.00 -39.82
N LEU A 353 -39.48 5.14 -40.49
CA LEU A 353 -39.59 5.23 -41.96
C LEU A 353 -38.53 4.37 -42.66
N ALA A 354 -37.28 4.45 -42.21
CA ALA A 354 -36.17 3.66 -42.78
C ALA A 354 -36.38 2.16 -42.56
N VAL A 355 -36.86 1.77 -41.38
CA VAL A 355 -37.24 0.38 -41.08
C VAL A 355 -38.40 -0.08 -41.95
N HIS A 356 -39.48 0.70 -42.01
CA HIS A 356 -40.67 0.35 -42.76
C HIS A 356 -40.37 0.23 -44.27
N SER A 357 -39.60 1.17 -44.83
CA SER A 357 -39.22 1.14 -46.25
C SER A 357 -38.39 -0.10 -46.62
N ARG A 358 -37.55 -0.60 -45.70
CA ARG A 358 -36.70 -1.78 -45.95
C ARG A 358 -37.39 -3.11 -45.70
N VAL A 359 -38.11 -3.23 -44.58
CA VAL A 359 -38.60 -4.52 -44.07
C VAL A 359 -40.12 -4.67 -44.26
N ARG A 360 -40.86 -3.55 -44.39
CA ARG A 360 -42.34 -3.50 -44.46
C ARG A 360 -43.05 -4.21 -43.29
N ASP A 361 -42.35 -4.44 -42.18
CA ASP A 361 -42.89 -5.09 -40.99
C ASP A 361 -43.50 -4.05 -40.03
N LYS A 362 -44.81 -4.17 -39.81
CA LYS A 362 -45.57 -3.35 -38.88
C LYS A 362 -45.13 -3.55 -37.43
N ASN A 363 -44.86 -4.80 -37.02
CA ASN A 363 -44.54 -5.13 -35.63
C ASN A 363 -43.22 -4.47 -35.20
N LEU A 364 -42.25 -4.37 -36.13
CA LEU A 364 -40.96 -3.75 -35.83
C LEU A 364 -41.09 -2.24 -35.59
N VAL A 365 -41.94 -1.56 -36.37
CA VAL A 365 -42.28 -0.14 -36.16
C VAL A 365 -43.03 0.05 -34.84
N GLU A 366 -43.99 -0.82 -34.53
CA GLU A 366 -44.72 -0.77 -33.26
C GLU A 366 -43.80 -1.01 -32.05
N ASN A 367 -42.80 -1.89 -32.18
CA ASN A 367 -41.79 -2.09 -31.14
C ASN A 367 -40.94 -0.83 -30.90
N LEU A 368 -40.53 -0.12 -31.96
CA LEU A 368 -39.81 1.15 -31.83
C LEU A 368 -40.65 2.22 -31.12
N SER A 369 -41.96 2.23 -31.40
CA SER A 369 -42.91 3.10 -30.72
C SER A 369 -43.09 2.72 -29.24
N ALA A 370 -43.21 1.44 -28.94
CA ALA A 370 -43.30 0.92 -27.58
C ALA A 370 -42.04 1.21 -26.75
N MET A 371 -40.86 1.26 -27.38
CA MET A 371 -39.60 1.65 -26.76
C MET A 371 -39.40 3.17 -26.64
N TYR A 372 -40.37 3.98 -27.09
CA TYR A 372 -40.30 5.45 -27.11
C TYR A 372 -39.16 6.02 -27.98
N ILE A 373 -38.70 5.25 -28.97
CA ILE A 373 -37.64 5.65 -29.90
C ILE A 373 -38.26 6.21 -31.19
N GLY A 374 -39.40 5.68 -31.61
CA GLY A 374 -40.05 6.04 -32.87
C GLY A 374 -41.54 6.38 -32.74
N SER A 375 -42.12 6.97 -33.76
CA SER A 375 -43.57 7.19 -33.84
C SER A 375 -44.32 5.91 -34.24
N ASP A 376 -45.63 5.89 -33.99
CA ASP A 376 -46.49 4.74 -34.25
C ASP A 376 -46.73 4.50 -35.74
N TYR A 377 -47.07 3.26 -36.09
CA TYR A 377 -47.18 2.82 -37.48
C TYR A 377 -48.19 3.64 -38.30
N LEU A 378 -49.35 3.97 -37.74
CA LEU A 378 -50.38 4.74 -38.45
C LEU A 378 -49.87 6.13 -38.84
N HIS A 379 -49.17 6.78 -37.92
CA HIS A 379 -48.57 8.08 -38.15
C HIS A 379 -47.50 8.04 -39.25
N ILE A 380 -46.67 6.99 -39.28
CA ILE A 380 -45.66 6.78 -40.33
C ILE A 380 -46.31 6.59 -41.71
N ILE A 381 -47.43 5.86 -41.80
CA ILE A 381 -48.15 5.68 -43.07
C ILE A 381 -48.81 6.98 -43.55
N ASP A 382 -49.35 7.79 -42.63
CA ASP A 382 -49.90 9.12 -42.97
C ASP A 382 -48.81 10.04 -43.54
N GLU A 383 -47.63 10.09 -42.91
CA GLU A 383 -46.51 10.90 -43.41
C GLU A 383 -46.00 10.41 -44.77
N LEU A 384 -45.93 9.09 -45.01
CA LEU A 384 -45.60 8.55 -46.33
C LEU A 384 -46.63 9.00 -47.38
N SER A 385 -47.91 8.92 -47.06
CA SER A 385 -49.00 9.29 -47.98
C SER A 385 -48.93 10.77 -48.36
N ARG A 386 -48.58 11.66 -47.42
CA ARG A 386 -48.38 13.09 -47.67
C ARG A 386 -47.19 13.36 -48.59
N VAL A 387 -46.08 12.64 -48.40
CA VAL A 387 -44.89 12.79 -49.24
C VAL A 387 -45.17 12.33 -50.67
N PHE A 388 -45.90 11.23 -50.85
CA PHE A 388 -46.29 10.73 -52.19
C PHE A 388 -47.42 11.52 -52.85
N SER A 389 -48.14 12.38 -52.11
CA SER A 389 -49.19 13.25 -52.66
C SER A 389 -48.66 14.63 -53.09
N ASN A 390 -47.48 15.02 -52.60
CA ASN A 390 -46.86 16.34 -52.83
C ASN A 390 -45.66 16.31 -53.80
N GLY A 391 -45.35 15.15 -54.39
CA GLY A 391 -44.39 15.00 -55.50
C GLY A 391 -45.11 14.53 -56.75
#